data_AF-A0AAV8XJX3-F1
#
_entry.id   AF-A0AAV8XJX3-F1
#
_cell.length_a   1.000
_cell.length_b   1.000
_cell.length_c   1.000
_cell.angle_alpha   90.00
_cell.angle_beta   90.00
_cell.angle_gamma   90.00
#
_symmetry.space_group_name_H-M   'P 1'
#
loop_
_entity.id
_entity.type
_entity.pdbx_description
1 polymer ?
#
loop_
_entity_poly.entity_id
_entity_poly.type
_entity_poly.pdbx_seq_one_letter_code
_entity_poly.pdbx_strand_id
1 'polypeptide(L)'
;MDKQVVRKLKTIFGRNEAPSVPSVRKFLSKIRETGMLMDNRRHPCAHSVRTAERIVAVAQSVREKPRTSTRHRAQQLNVSRTSLRSILHKDLGLFSYKL
;
A
#
# COMPACT_ATOMS: atom_id res chain seq x y z
N MET A 1 34.88 6.60 10.14
CA MET A 1 34.22 7.09 8.92
C MET A 1 32.97 7.93 9.25
N ASP A 2 32.02 7.46 10.06
CA ASP A 2 30.70 8.11 10.21
C ASP A 2 30.69 9.48 10.94
N LYS A 3 31.58 9.67 11.92
CA LYS A 3 31.64 10.92 12.71
C LYS A 3 32.03 12.14 11.86
N GLN A 4 32.88 11.95 10.83
CA GLN A 4 33.27 13.03 9.92
C GLN A 4 32.12 13.46 9.01
N VAL A 5 31.29 12.49 8.57
CA VAL A 5 30.10 12.74 7.76
C VAL A 5 29.08 13.55 8.56
N VAL A 6 28.78 13.15 9.79
CA VAL A 6 27.86 13.90 10.67
C VAL A 6 28.40 15.30 10.97
N ARG A 7 29.73 15.47 11.12
CA ARG A 7 30.34 16.79 11.32
C ARG A 7 30.10 17.70 10.11
N LYS A 8 30.28 17.19 8.88
CA LYS A 8 29.96 17.93 7.65
C LYS A 8 28.46 18.21 7.49
N LEU A 9 27.60 17.27 7.88
CA LEU A 9 26.15 17.49 7.86
C LEU A 9 25.73 18.59 8.84
N LYS A 10 26.34 18.64 10.03
CA LYS A 10 26.11 19.70 11.02
C LYS A 10 26.53 21.09 10.55
N THR A 11 27.52 21.19 9.66
CA THR A 11 27.90 22.48 9.06
C THR A 11 26.93 22.91 7.96
N ILE A 12 26.27 21.98 7.29
CA ILE A 12 25.33 22.26 6.18
C ILE A 12 23.91 22.54 6.71
N PHE A 13 23.39 21.67 7.58
CA PHE A 13 22.02 21.73 8.10
C PHE A 13 21.91 22.41 9.46
N GLY A 14 23.03 22.71 10.12
CA GLY A 14 23.03 23.24 11.49
C GLY A 14 22.97 22.15 12.56
N ARG A 15 23.25 22.53 13.82
CA ARG A 15 23.54 21.59 14.91
C ARG A 15 22.35 20.71 15.30
N ASN A 16 21.13 21.25 15.22
CA ASN A 16 19.91 20.61 15.72
C ASN A 16 19.11 19.91 14.61
N GLU A 17 19.31 20.27 13.35
CA GLU A 17 18.62 19.68 12.20
C GLU A 17 19.42 18.56 11.54
N ALA A 18 20.71 18.43 11.89
CA ALA A 18 21.55 17.37 11.36
C ALA A 18 21.09 15.98 11.86
N PRO A 19 21.05 14.98 10.96
CA PRO A 19 20.65 13.63 11.32
C PRO A 19 21.63 12.98 12.31
N SER A 20 21.09 12.11 13.15
CA SER A 20 21.86 11.41 14.18
C SER A 20 22.86 10.41 13.57
N VAL A 21 23.94 10.12 14.30
CA VAL A 21 24.95 9.11 13.89
C VAL A 21 24.33 7.75 13.52
N PRO A 22 23.40 7.17 14.32
CA PRO A 22 22.78 5.90 13.93
C PRO A 22 21.92 6.01 12.66
N SER A 23 21.25 7.15 12.44
CA SER A 23 20.48 7.39 11.21
C SER A 23 21.39 7.41 9.98
N VAL A 24 22.52 8.12 10.05
CA VAL A 24 23.51 8.18 8.97
C VAL A 24 24.12 6.80 8.70
N ARG A 25 24.43 6.02 9.74
CA ARG A 25 24.90 4.65 9.59
C ARG A 25 23.88 3.76 8.88
N LYS A 26 22.62 3.75 9.35
CA LYS A 26 21.55 2.95 8.75
C LYS A 26 21.33 3.32 7.28
N PHE A 27 21.41 4.61 6.96
CA PHE A 27 21.31 5.12 5.61
C PHE A 27 22.48 4.65 4.72
N LEU A 28 23.72 4.76 5.21
CA LEU A 28 24.90 4.32 4.46
C LEU A 28 24.94 2.80 4.26
N SER A 29 24.58 2.01 5.27
CA SER A 29 24.45 0.55 5.14
C SER A 29 23.45 0.20 4.04
N LYS A 30 22.29 0.85 4.06
CA LYS A 30 21.26 0.65 3.04
C LYS A 30 21.74 1.00 1.63
N ILE A 31 22.44 2.12 1.46
CA ILE A 31 23.03 2.49 0.16
C ILE A 31 24.02 1.44 -0.31
N ARG A 32 24.86 0.90 0.59
CA ARG A 32 25.85 -0.12 0.23
C ARG A 32 25.20 -1.45 -0.16
N GLU A 33 24.12 -1.83 0.54
CA GLU A 33 23.42 -3.08 0.31
C GLU A 33 22.55 -3.06 -0.94
N THR A 34 21.78 -1.99 -1.15
CA THR A 34 20.75 -1.93 -2.20
C THR A 34 21.09 -0.96 -3.34
N GLY A 35 22.07 -0.06 -3.16
CA GLY A 35 22.38 1.01 -4.13
C GLY A 35 21.32 2.11 -4.24
N MET A 36 20.29 2.07 -3.39
CA MET A 36 19.09 2.91 -3.50
C MET A 36 19.05 3.98 -2.42
N LEU A 37 18.73 5.22 -2.83
CA LEU A 37 18.56 6.36 -1.91
C LEU A 37 17.15 6.44 -1.32
N MET A 38 16.16 5.80 -1.97
CA MET A 38 14.75 5.90 -1.59
C MET A 38 14.40 4.98 -0.42
N ASP A 39 13.43 5.40 0.40
CA ASP A 39 12.94 4.58 1.49
C ASP A 39 12.32 3.27 1.00
N ASN A 40 12.51 2.19 1.78
CA ASN A 40 11.91 0.91 1.42
C ASN A 40 10.40 1.10 1.42
N ARG A 41 9.76 0.69 0.33
CA ARG A 41 8.32 0.79 0.18
C ARG A 41 7.70 0.11 1.40
N ARG A 42 6.92 0.85 2.20
CA ARG A 42 6.25 0.32 3.38
C ARG A 42 5.55 -0.98 2.98
N HIS A 43 5.71 -2.02 3.79
CA HIS A 43 5.10 -3.32 3.54
C HIS A 43 3.61 -3.13 3.19
N PRO A 44 3.10 -3.83 2.16
CA PRO A 44 1.67 -3.78 1.86
C PRO A 44 0.90 -4.21 3.11
N CYS A 45 -0.03 -3.37 3.54
CA CYS A 45 -0.87 -3.67 4.69
C CYS A 45 -1.66 -4.96 4.41
N ALA A 46 -1.44 -6.00 5.23
CA ALA A 46 -1.85 -7.39 4.97
C ALA A 46 -3.37 -7.62 4.88
N HIS A 47 -4.20 -6.62 5.21
CA HIS A 47 -5.65 -6.76 5.33
C HIS A 47 -6.42 -6.25 4.11
N SER A 48 -5.95 -6.55 2.90
CA SER A 48 -6.80 -6.34 1.72
C SER A 48 -7.82 -7.48 1.65
N VAL A 49 -9.08 -7.19 2.02
CA VAL A 49 -10.23 -8.05 1.69
C VAL A 49 -10.29 -8.37 0.18
N ARG A 50 -9.56 -7.61 -0.65
CA ARG A 50 -9.31 -7.85 -2.08
C ARG A 50 -8.19 -8.89 -2.26
N THR A 51 -8.44 -10.12 -1.83
CA THR A 51 -7.64 -11.27 -2.27
C THR A 51 -7.99 -11.59 -3.71
N ALA A 52 -7.06 -12.19 -4.47
CA ALA A 52 -7.31 -12.55 -5.87
C ALA A 52 -8.56 -13.43 -6.02
N GLU A 53 -8.74 -14.41 -5.13
CA GLU A 53 -9.92 -15.28 -5.08
C GLU A 53 -11.24 -14.51 -4.97
N ARG A 54 -11.29 -13.50 -4.08
CA ARG A 54 -12.49 -12.68 -3.90
C ARG A 54 -12.77 -11.78 -5.10
N ILE A 55 -11.74 -11.26 -5.74
CA ILE A 55 -11.88 -10.46 -6.97
C ILE A 55 -12.50 -11.33 -8.07
N VAL A 56 -11.99 -12.55 -8.26
CA VAL A 56 -12.52 -13.51 -9.24
C VAL A 56 -13.97 -13.89 -8.93
N ALA A 57 -14.28 -14.21 -7.67
CA ALA A 57 -15.65 -14.56 -7.27
C ALA A 57 -16.65 -13.42 -7.50
N VAL A 58 -16.27 -12.18 -7.19
CA VAL A 58 -17.10 -10.99 -7.46
C VAL A 58 -17.27 -10.78 -8.96
N ALA A 59 -16.20 -10.89 -9.76
CA ALA A 59 -16.25 -10.73 -11.20
C ALA A 59 -17.18 -11.75 -11.86
N GLN A 60 -17.08 -13.03 -11.45
CA GLN A 60 -17.94 -14.09 -11.95
C GLN A 60 -19.40 -13.86 -11.57
N SER A 61 -19.65 -13.49 -10.31
CA SER A 61 -21.00 -13.16 -9.85
C SER A 61 -21.62 -12.02 -10.69
N VAL A 62 -20.84 -10.98 -11.03
CA VAL A 62 -21.32 -9.84 -11.84
C VAL A 62 -21.66 -10.30 -13.25
N ARG A 63 -20.82 -11.17 -13.83
CA ARG A 63 -21.03 -11.72 -15.17
C ARG A 63 -22.28 -12.61 -15.26
N GLU A 64 -22.51 -13.45 -14.26
CA GLU A 64 -23.65 -14.37 -14.23
C GLU A 64 -24.97 -13.64 -13.94
N LYS A 65 -24.95 -12.69 -13.01
CA LYS A 65 -26.16 -12.01 -12.51
C LYS A 65 -25.92 -10.50 -12.44
N PRO A 66 -25.99 -9.78 -13.57
CA PRO A 66 -25.66 -8.35 -13.61
C PRO A 66 -26.59 -7.51 -12.74
N ARG A 67 -27.90 -7.75 -12.85
CA ARG A 67 -28.97 -6.97 -12.16
C ARG A 67 -29.09 -7.22 -10.65
N THR A 68 -28.19 -8.01 -10.05
CA THR A 68 -28.27 -8.26 -8.61
C THR A 68 -27.77 -7.06 -7.83
N SER A 69 -28.59 -6.59 -6.89
CA SER A 69 -28.23 -5.45 -6.06
C SER A 69 -26.95 -5.73 -5.28
N THR A 70 -26.15 -4.68 -5.09
CA THR A 70 -24.88 -4.78 -4.36
C THR A 70 -25.05 -5.28 -2.93
N ARG A 71 -26.18 -4.96 -2.28
CA ARG A 71 -26.53 -5.49 -0.96
C ARG A 71 -26.72 -7.01 -1.00
N HIS A 72 -27.49 -7.50 -1.95
CA HIS A 72 -27.75 -8.94 -2.10
C HIS A 72 -26.48 -9.70 -2.45
N ARG A 73 -25.67 -9.16 -3.36
CA ARG A 73 -24.38 -9.74 -3.76
C ARG A 73 -23.39 -9.82 -2.59
N ALA A 74 -23.33 -8.78 -1.76
CA ALA A 74 -22.50 -8.76 -0.56
C ALA A 74 -22.88 -9.88 0.42
N GLN A 75 -24.18 -10.13 0.59
CA GLN A 75 -24.68 -11.21 1.42
C GLN A 75 -24.35 -12.60 0.85
N GLN A 76 -24.50 -12.79 -0.47
CA GLN A 76 -24.18 -14.06 -1.13
C GLN A 76 -22.69 -14.42 -1.05
N LEU A 77 -21.82 -13.43 -1.22
CA LEU A 77 -20.36 -13.63 -1.22
C LEU A 77 -19.75 -13.55 0.19
N ASN A 78 -20.57 -13.30 1.22
CA ASN A 78 -20.15 -13.07 2.61
C ASN A 78 -19.03 -12.00 2.72
N VAL A 79 -19.21 -10.88 2.00
CA VAL A 79 -18.27 -9.74 1.98
C VAL A 79 -19.00 -8.50 2.46
N SER A 80 -18.32 -7.62 3.21
CA SER A 80 -18.90 -6.34 3.59
C SER A 80 -19.22 -5.48 2.36
N ARG A 81 -20.31 -4.70 2.42
CA ARG A 81 -20.72 -3.80 1.32
C ARG A 81 -19.62 -2.83 0.90
N THR A 82 -18.82 -2.34 1.85
CA THR A 82 -17.71 -1.41 1.62
C THR A 82 -16.54 -2.06 0.85
N SER A 83 -16.23 -3.31 1.18
CA SER A 83 -15.22 -4.11 0.48
C SER A 83 -15.70 -4.47 -0.92
N LEU A 84 -16.96 -4.88 -1.08
CA LEU A 84 -17.54 -5.16 -2.39
C LEU A 84 -17.53 -3.91 -3.29
N ARG A 85 -17.93 -2.75 -2.77
CA ARG A 85 -17.83 -1.47 -3.51
C ARG A 85 -16.39 -1.16 -3.92
N SER A 86 -15.43 -1.43 -3.04
CA SER A 86 -14.02 -1.24 -3.36
C SER A 86 -13.54 -2.17 -4.47
N ILE A 87 -13.93 -3.45 -4.44
CA ILE A 87 -13.55 -4.43 -5.48
C ILE A 87 -14.14 -4.02 -6.82
N LEU A 88 -15.44 -3.68 -6.84
CA LEU A 88 -16.11 -3.20 -8.04
C LEU A 88 -15.39 -1.97 -8.62
N HIS A 89 -15.12 -0.95 -7.81
CA HIS A 89 -14.58 0.31 -8.31
C HIS A 89 -13.09 0.27 -8.63
N LYS A 90 -12.27 -0.38 -7.79
CA LYS A 90 -10.81 -0.33 -7.91
C LYS A 90 -10.23 -1.46 -8.76
N ASP A 91 -10.81 -2.66 -8.67
CA ASP A 91 -10.26 -3.84 -9.34
C ASP A 91 -11.00 -4.12 -10.66
N LEU A 92 -12.32 -3.87 -10.72
CA LEU A 92 -13.16 -4.14 -11.90
C LEU A 92 -13.53 -2.89 -12.71
N GLY A 93 -13.25 -1.68 -12.20
CA GLY A 93 -13.61 -0.42 -12.86
C GLY A 93 -15.12 -0.15 -12.98
N LEU A 94 -15.94 -0.85 -12.18
CA LEU A 94 -17.40 -0.76 -12.19
C LEU A 94 -17.92 0.15 -11.07
N PHE A 95 -18.96 0.93 -11.40
CA PHE A 95 -19.67 1.71 -10.41
C PHE A 95 -20.81 0.90 -9.79
N SER A 96 -20.83 0.81 -8.47
CA SER A 96 -21.81 0.03 -7.70
C SER A 96 -23.29 0.40 -7.96
N TYR A 97 -23.56 1.61 -8.44
CA TYR A 97 -24.91 2.09 -8.76
C TYR A 97 -25.29 1.90 -10.24
N LYS A 98 -24.33 1.50 -11.09
CA LYS A 98 -24.55 1.19 -12.52
C LYS A 98 -24.71 -0.32 -12.76
N LEU A 99 -24.90 -1.09 -11.69
CA LEU A 99 -25.11 -2.54 -11.66
C LEU A 99 -26.58 -2.85 -11.34
#